data_AF-Q115P7-F1
#
_entry.id   AF-Q115P7-F1
#
_cell.length_a   1.000
_cell.length_b   1.000
_cell.length_c   1.000
_cell.angle_alpha   90.00
_cell.angle_beta   90.00
_cell.angle_gamma   90.00
#
_symmetry.space_group_name_H-M   'P 1'
#
loop_
_entity.id
_entity.type
_entity.pdbx_description
1 polymer ?
#
loop_
_entity_poly.entity_id
_entity_poly.type
_entity_poly.pdbx_seq_one_letter_code
_entity_poly.pdbx_strand_id
1 'polypeptide(L)'
;MKFFKPTEPVLTRGKLEKSIMVDGTVHLQGWVTSFEQKKLDGMLVSIAGQEFRNIELTYNLPSPGVKKKYPYIPGTEKARYQIRIPLTKQQQKQFKNSLVLLTPSLDGQPGGIMTNALEPSLPIPPHEYIKFVGGHFTDVGFNFLGY
;
A
#
# COMPACT_ATOMS: atom_id res chain seq x y z
N MET A 1 -12.33 -15.98 -29.58
CA MET A 1 -12.26 -15.69 -28.12
C MET A 1 -10.79 -15.68 -27.73
N LYS A 2 -10.19 -14.53 -27.43
CA LYS A 2 -8.79 -14.46 -26.98
C LYS A 2 -8.75 -14.86 -25.51
N PHE A 3 -8.10 -15.97 -25.20
CA PHE A 3 -7.81 -16.35 -23.82
C PHE A 3 -6.83 -15.34 -23.24
N PHE A 4 -7.28 -14.49 -22.33
CA PHE A 4 -6.37 -13.71 -21.49
C PHE A 4 -5.71 -14.69 -20.53
N LYS A 5 -4.44 -15.01 -20.79
CA LYS A 5 -3.61 -15.67 -19.80
C LYS A 5 -3.44 -14.66 -18.66
N PRO A 6 -3.79 -14.98 -17.40
CA PRO A 6 -3.50 -14.09 -16.29
C PRO A 6 -2.00 -13.83 -16.28
N THR A 7 -1.58 -12.58 -16.48
CA THR A 7 -0.17 -12.22 -16.31
C THR A 7 0.11 -12.28 -14.81
N GLU A 8 1.08 -13.09 -14.40
CA GLU A 8 1.52 -13.09 -13.01
C GLU A 8 1.96 -11.67 -12.62
N PRO A 9 1.61 -11.21 -11.41
CA PRO A 9 2.01 -9.89 -10.98
C PRO A 9 3.53 -9.78 -10.89
N VAL A 10 4.05 -8.60 -11.22
CA VAL A 10 5.48 -8.28 -11.06
C VAL A 10 5.89 -8.53 -9.61
N LEU A 11 7.02 -9.21 -9.42
CA LEU A 11 7.51 -9.44 -8.07
C LEU A 11 7.97 -8.10 -7.47
N THR A 12 7.18 -7.61 -6.51
CA THR A 12 7.47 -6.38 -5.78
C THR A 12 7.63 -6.65 -4.30
N ARG A 13 8.38 -5.77 -3.63
CA ARG A 13 8.38 -5.68 -2.18
C ARG A 13 8.01 -4.26 -1.78
N GLY A 14 7.09 -4.13 -0.85
CA GLY A 14 6.62 -2.83 -0.40
C GLY A 14 5.79 -2.92 0.87
N LYS A 15 5.39 -1.76 1.36
CA LYS A 15 4.47 -1.63 2.48
C LYS A 15 3.67 -0.35 2.34
N LEU A 16 2.35 -0.45 2.56
CA LEU A 16 1.49 0.69 2.85
C LEU A 16 1.56 0.97 4.35
N GLU A 17 2.41 1.93 4.75
CA GLU A 17 2.74 2.17 6.15
C GLU A 17 1.72 3.05 6.87
N LYS A 18 1.14 4.02 6.15
CA LYS A 18 0.20 5.00 6.73
C LYS A 18 -1.02 5.15 5.84
N SER A 19 -2.18 5.20 6.47
CA SER A 19 -3.48 5.48 5.84
C SER A 19 -4.31 6.32 6.80
N ILE A 20 -4.43 7.62 6.52
CA ILE A 20 -5.19 8.56 7.36
C ILE A 20 -6.07 9.45 6.50
N MET A 21 -7.12 10.00 7.11
CA MET A 21 -7.98 11.00 6.48
C MET A 21 -7.81 12.33 7.21
N VAL A 22 -7.45 13.38 6.48
CA VAL A 22 -7.23 14.73 7.02
C VAL A 22 -7.93 15.71 6.10
N ASP A 23 -8.77 16.59 6.66
CA ASP A 23 -9.47 17.64 5.93
C ASP A 23 -10.21 17.15 4.66
N GLY A 24 -10.78 15.94 4.74
CA GLY A 24 -11.50 15.33 3.62
C GLY A 24 -10.63 14.75 2.52
N THR A 25 -9.32 14.58 2.77
CA THR A 25 -8.37 13.95 1.85
C THR A 25 -7.80 12.69 2.50
N VAL A 26 -7.75 11.59 1.75
CA VAL A 26 -7.00 10.40 2.17
C VAL A 26 -5.53 10.61 1.85
N HIS A 27 -4.68 10.43 2.85
CA HIS A 27 -3.24 10.44 2.73
C HIS A 27 -2.69 9.03 2.95
N LEU A 28 -2.08 8.48 1.90
CA LEU A 28 -1.40 7.20 1.96
C LEU A 28 0.10 7.41 1.85
N GLN A 29 0.87 6.67 2.63
CA GLN A 29 2.33 6.72 2.57
C GLN A 29 2.92 5.33 2.74
N GLY A 30 4.03 5.09 2.07
CA GLY A 30 4.72 3.82 2.15
C GLY A 30 5.95 3.80 1.27
N TRP A 31 6.33 2.59 0.87
CA TRP A 31 7.40 2.37 -0.08
C TRP A 31 7.12 1.13 -0.91
N VAL A 32 7.66 1.10 -2.13
CA VAL A 32 7.59 -0.06 -3.03
C VAL A 32 8.84 -0.10 -3.89
N THR A 33 9.32 -1.31 -4.16
CA THR A 33 10.39 -1.60 -5.11
C THR A 33 10.09 -2.89 -5.87
N SER A 34 10.70 -3.02 -7.05
CA SER A 34 10.65 -4.21 -7.89
C SER A 34 12.00 -4.95 -7.82
N PHE A 35 11.95 -6.28 -7.78
CA PHE A 35 13.16 -7.08 -7.95
C PHE A 35 13.67 -7.05 -9.40
N GLU A 36 12.79 -6.75 -10.35
CA GLU A 36 13.07 -6.71 -11.80
C GLU A 36 13.47 -5.31 -12.30
N GLN A 37 13.62 -4.31 -11.41
CA GLN A 37 13.92 -2.92 -11.77
C GLN A 37 12.89 -2.26 -12.71
N LYS A 38 11.67 -2.79 -12.75
CA LYS A 38 10.58 -2.20 -13.53
C LYS A 38 10.18 -0.83 -12.99
N LYS A 39 9.80 0.08 -13.89
CA LYS A 39 9.45 1.46 -13.52
C LYS A 39 8.04 1.50 -12.93
N LEU A 40 7.87 2.22 -11.82
CA LEU A 40 6.54 2.51 -11.29
C LEU A 40 5.87 3.58 -12.14
N ASP A 41 4.80 3.21 -12.84
CA ASP A 41 4.06 4.13 -13.73
C ASP A 41 2.75 4.62 -13.10
N GLY A 42 2.26 3.94 -12.06
CA GLY A 42 1.04 4.34 -11.38
C GLY A 42 0.70 3.44 -10.20
N MET A 43 -0.42 3.77 -9.54
CA MET A 43 -0.96 2.99 -8.44
C MET A 43 -2.48 2.95 -8.57
N LEU A 44 -3.07 1.77 -8.38
CA LEU A 44 -4.49 1.59 -8.19
C LEU A 44 -4.79 1.54 -6.68
N VAL A 45 -5.64 2.44 -6.21
CA VAL A 45 -6.09 2.44 -4.82
C VAL A 45 -7.54 1.95 -4.77
N SER A 46 -7.86 1.01 -3.90
CA SER A 46 -9.23 0.62 -3.60
C SER A 46 -9.54 0.85 -2.12
N ILE A 47 -10.62 1.55 -1.82
CA ILE A 47 -11.10 1.81 -0.46
C ILE A 47 -12.57 1.43 -0.40
N ALA A 48 -12.92 0.51 0.51
CA ALA A 48 -14.29 -0.01 0.62
C ALA A 48 -14.86 -0.53 -0.71
N GLY A 49 -14.03 -1.11 -1.56
CA GLY A 49 -14.41 -1.61 -2.90
C GLY A 49 -14.50 -0.54 -3.99
N GLN A 50 -14.36 0.75 -3.67
CA GLN A 50 -14.29 1.82 -4.66
C GLN A 50 -12.85 2.03 -5.14
N GLU A 51 -12.65 1.97 -6.46
CA GLU A 51 -11.36 2.19 -7.10
C GLU A 51 -11.08 3.67 -7.41
N PHE A 52 -9.83 4.07 -7.20
CA PHE A 52 -9.27 5.38 -7.53
C PHE A 52 -8.05 5.19 -8.44
N ARG A 53 -8.19 5.67 -9.68
CA ARG A 53 -7.14 5.62 -10.71
C ARG A 53 -6.50 6.98 -10.96
N ASN A 54 -7.25 8.06 -10.77
CA ASN A 54 -6.77 9.43 -10.86
C ASN A 54 -6.43 9.92 -9.46
N ILE A 55 -5.18 9.74 -9.07
CA ILE A 55 -4.66 10.08 -7.75
C ILE A 55 -3.48 11.04 -7.87
N GLU A 56 -3.25 11.85 -6.85
CA GLU A 56 -2.01 12.61 -6.73
C GLU A 56 -0.92 11.72 -6.16
N LEU A 57 -0.03 11.20 -7.01
CA LEU A 57 1.08 10.34 -6.63
C LEU A 57 2.40 11.12 -6.67
N THR A 58 3.09 11.18 -5.53
CA THR A 58 4.53 11.54 -5.46
C THR A 58 5.31 10.28 -5.15
N TYR A 59 6.25 9.89 -6.02
CA TYR A 59 7.11 8.71 -5.85
C TYR A 59 8.58 9.07 -6.05
N ASN A 60 9.47 8.08 -5.95
CA ASN A 60 10.92 8.26 -6.06
C ASN A 60 11.49 9.12 -4.91
N LEU A 61 10.82 9.09 -3.75
CA LEU A 61 11.22 9.83 -2.56
C LEU A 61 12.32 9.05 -1.80
N PRO A 62 13.30 9.74 -1.17
CA PRO A 62 14.39 9.09 -0.46
C PRO A 62 13.93 8.12 0.62
N SER A 63 14.57 6.95 0.67
CA SER A 63 14.24 5.86 1.59
C SER A 63 15.47 5.19 2.22
N PRO A 64 16.35 5.95 2.92
CA PRO A 64 17.60 5.41 3.46
C PRO A 64 17.39 4.23 4.42
N GLY A 65 16.31 4.25 5.22
CA GLY A 65 15.95 3.12 6.08
C GLY A 65 15.55 1.86 5.32
N VAL A 66 14.90 2.00 4.16
CA VAL A 66 14.54 0.86 3.29
C VAL A 66 15.81 0.30 2.65
N LYS A 67 16.70 1.16 2.13
CA LYS A 67 18.01 0.73 1.60
C LYS A 67 18.84 -0.01 2.63
N LYS A 68 18.90 0.50 3.87
CA LYS A 68 19.62 -0.16 4.96
C LYS A 68 19.05 -1.55 5.28
N LYS A 69 17.72 -1.70 5.27
CA LYS A 69 17.04 -2.98 5.55
C LYS A 69 17.15 -3.98 4.38
N TYR A 70 17.17 -3.48 3.15
CA TYR A 70 17.17 -4.28 1.92
C TYR A 70 18.25 -3.80 0.93
N PRO A 71 19.54 -3.88 1.29
CA PRO A 71 20.61 -3.25 0.51
C PRO A 71 20.77 -3.84 -0.89
N TYR A 72 20.40 -5.11 -1.08
CA TYR A 72 20.54 -5.84 -2.32
C TYR A 72 19.38 -5.65 -3.31
N ILE A 73 18.26 -5.04 -2.89
CA ILE A 73 17.14 -4.80 -3.79
C ILE A 73 17.39 -3.44 -4.50
N PRO A 74 17.37 -3.40 -5.83
CA PRO A 74 17.52 -2.16 -6.59
C PRO A 74 16.45 -1.10 -6.23
N GLY A 75 16.77 0.18 -6.41
CA GLY A 75 15.82 1.29 -6.21
C GLY A 75 15.43 1.57 -4.75
N THR A 76 15.94 0.80 -3.78
CA THR A 76 15.59 0.95 -2.35
C THR A 76 16.11 2.21 -1.70
N GLU A 77 16.99 2.97 -2.35
CA GLU A 77 17.42 4.31 -1.95
C GLU A 77 16.35 5.38 -2.19
N LYS A 78 15.41 5.15 -3.11
CA LYS A 78 14.31 6.06 -3.47
C LYS A 78 12.97 5.34 -3.71
N ALA A 79 12.61 4.46 -2.80
CA ALA A 79 11.41 3.63 -2.90
C ALA A 79 10.15 4.27 -2.29
N ARG A 80 10.24 5.43 -1.62
CA ARG A 80 9.09 6.01 -0.91
C ARG A 80 8.08 6.63 -1.86
N TYR A 81 6.81 6.55 -1.47
CA TYR A 81 5.70 7.23 -2.13
C TYR A 81 4.76 7.92 -1.13
N GLN A 82 4.02 8.90 -1.66
CA GLN A 82 2.90 9.56 -1.01
C GLN A 82 1.76 9.67 -2.01
N ILE A 83 0.54 9.38 -1.57
CA ILE A 83 -0.68 9.49 -2.38
C ILE A 83 -1.67 10.39 -1.65
N ARG A 84 -2.36 11.26 -2.42
CA ARG A 84 -3.50 12.04 -1.94
C ARG A 84 -4.72 11.76 -2.80
N ILE A 85 -5.86 11.59 -2.13
CA ILE A 85 -7.15 11.33 -2.76
C ILE A 85 -8.19 12.23 -2.11
N PRO A 86 -8.66 13.30 -2.77
CA PRO A 86 -9.73 14.13 -2.24
C PRO A 86 -11.03 13.33 -2.21
N LEU A 87 -11.77 13.43 -1.10
CA LEU A 87 -13.02 12.72 -0.89
C LEU A 87 -14.21 13.69 -0.82
N THR A 88 -15.33 13.26 -1.39
CA THR A 88 -16.65 13.85 -1.10
C THR A 88 -17.05 13.63 0.36
N LYS A 89 -18.00 14.43 0.87
CA LYS A 89 -18.53 14.28 2.23
C LYS A 89 -19.19 12.91 2.48
N GLN A 90 -19.77 12.31 1.45
CA GLN A 90 -20.34 10.96 1.53
C GLN A 90 -19.24 9.91 1.69
N GLN A 91 -18.20 9.97 0.85
CA GLN A 91 -17.05 9.05 0.94
C GLN A 91 -16.33 9.16 2.28
N GLN A 92 -16.19 10.37 2.83
CA GLN A 92 -15.59 10.57 4.15
C GLN A 92 -16.33 9.82 5.27
N LYS A 93 -17.66 9.67 5.16
CA LYS A 93 -18.45 8.88 6.13
C LYS A 93 -18.33 7.38 5.87
N GLN A 94 -18.35 6.98 4.60
CA GLN A 94 -18.34 5.58 4.19
C GLN A 94 -16.99 4.89 4.41
N PHE A 95 -15.88 5.60 4.22
CA PHE A 95 -14.54 4.98 4.17
C PHE A 95 -13.85 4.81 5.53
N LYS A 96 -14.45 5.31 6.61
CA LYS A 96 -13.93 5.05 7.96
C LYS A 96 -13.94 3.55 8.25
N ASN A 97 -12.93 3.06 8.97
CA ASN A 97 -12.77 1.65 9.32
C ASN A 97 -12.68 0.71 8.10
N SER A 98 -12.29 1.21 6.94
CA SER A 98 -12.24 0.42 5.70
C SER A 98 -10.84 -0.09 5.42
N LEU A 99 -10.78 -1.25 4.77
CA LEU A 99 -9.55 -1.76 4.19
C LEU A 99 -9.17 -0.89 2.98
N VAL A 100 -7.89 -0.52 2.93
CA VAL A 100 -7.23 0.13 1.80
C VAL A 100 -6.37 -0.91 1.11
N LEU A 101 -6.64 -1.14 -0.17
CA LEU A 101 -5.80 -1.94 -1.04
C LEU A 101 -5.03 -1.01 -1.98
N LEU A 102 -3.73 -1.23 -2.12
CA LEU A 102 -2.87 -0.49 -3.02
C LEU A 102 -2.13 -1.47 -3.93
N THR A 103 -2.37 -1.37 -5.22
CA THR A 103 -1.69 -2.18 -6.23
C THR A 103 -0.80 -1.29 -7.08
N PRO A 104 0.54 -1.46 -7.04
CA PRO A 104 1.43 -0.72 -7.92
C PRO A 104 1.30 -1.22 -9.36
N SER A 105 1.43 -0.32 -10.33
CA SER A 105 1.55 -0.64 -11.75
C SER A 105 2.98 -0.39 -12.20
N LEU A 106 3.67 -1.44 -12.63
CA LEU A 106 5.06 -1.39 -13.08
C LEU A 106 5.17 -1.82 -14.54
N ASP A 107 5.62 -0.93 -15.41
CA ASP A 107 5.64 -1.11 -16.87
C ASP A 107 4.29 -1.63 -17.42
N GLY A 108 3.19 -1.07 -16.90
CA GLY A 108 1.81 -1.47 -17.23
C GLY A 108 1.33 -2.80 -16.65
N GLN A 109 2.12 -3.48 -15.82
CA GLN A 109 1.74 -4.74 -15.17
C GLN A 109 1.46 -4.52 -13.67
N PRO A 110 0.46 -5.21 -13.09
CA PRO A 110 0.21 -5.12 -11.66
C PRO A 110 1.37 -5.75 -10.87
N GLY A 111 1.77 -5.13 -9.77
CA GLY A 111 2.63 -5.75 -8.76
C GLY A 111 1.82 -6.35 -7.61
N GLY A 112 2.51 -6.68 -6.52
CA GLY A 112 1.90 -7.23 -5.30
C GLY A 112 1.02 -6.21 -4.59
N ILE A 113 -0.13 -6.67 -4.09
CA ILE A 113 -1.07 -5.87 -3.32
C ILE A 113 -0.45 -5.52 -1.97
N MET A 114 -0.58 -4.27 -1.56
CA MET A 114 -0.26 -3.80 -0.21
C MET A 114 -1.54 -3.36 0.48
N THR A 115 -1.67 -3.68 1.77
CA THR A 115 -2.89 -3.43 2.53
C THR A 115 -2.64 -2.61 3.78
N ASN A 116 -3.63 -1.80 4.17
CA ASN A 116 -3.68 -1.09 5.45
C ASN A 116 -5.14 -0.75 5.78
N ALA A 117 -5.43 -0.32 7.01
CA ALA A 117 -6.76 0.15 7.41
C ALA A 117 -6.80 1.69 7.42
N LEU A 118 -7.89 2.26 6.90
CA LEU A 118 -8.16 3.70 7.00
C LEU A 118 -8.92 4.00 8.29
N GLU A 119 -8.27 4.71 9.21
CA GLU A 119 -8.82 5.12 10.51
C GLU A 119 -9.53 3.96 11.25
N PRO A 120 -8.83 2.87 11.60
CA PRO A 120 -9.44 1.78 12.35
C PRO A 120 -9.87 2.26 13.75
N SER A 121 -11.12 1.95 14.12
CA SER A 121 -11.69 2.25 15.42
C SER A 121 -11.17 1.33 16.52
N LEU A 122 -10.72 0.13 16.16
CA LEU A 122 -10.12 -0.80 17.08
C LEU A 122 -8.65 -0.44 17.31
N PRO A 123 -8.24 -0.21 18.57
CA PRO A 123 -6.85 0.09 18.87
C PRO A 123 -5.97 -1.12 18.54
N ILE A 124 -4.72 -0.84 18.15
CA ILE A 124 -3.71 -1.88 18.05
C ILE A 124 -3.45 -2.41 19.48
N PRO A 125 -3.44 -3.74 19.69
CA PRO A 125 -3.14 -4.31 21.00
C PRO A 125 -1.80 -3.81 21.56
N PRO A 126 -1.62 -3.73 22.89
CA PRO A 126 -0.33 -3.40 23.48
C PRO A 126 0.81 -4.33 23.03
N HIS A 127 2.03 -3.79 22.93
CA HIS A 127 3.22 -4.50 22.43
C HIS A 127 3.51 -5.83 23.18
N GLU A 128 3.20 -5.88 24.48
CA GLU A 128 3.35 -7.09 25.30
C GLU A 128 2.54 -8.28 24.79
N TYR A 129 1.42 -8.04 24.08
CA TYR A 129 0.62 -9.07 23.42
C TYR A 129 1.10 -9.32 21.99
N ILE A 130 1.51 -8.27 21.26
CA ILE A 130 1.94 -8.39 19.86
C ILE A 130 3.19 -9.27 19.71
N LYS A 131 4.11 -9.25 20.68
CA LYS A 131 5.37 -10.03 20.60
C LYS A 131 5.14 -11.53 20.40
N PHE A 132 4.01 -12.07 20.87
CA PHE A 132 3.65 -13.49 20.74
C PHE A 132 3.11 -13.87 19.36
N VAL A 133 2.78 -12.88 18.52
CA VAL A 133 2.28 -13.09 17.14
C VAL A 133 3.27 -12.59 16.09
N GLY A 134 4.55 -12.42 16.44
CA GLY A 134 5.60 -12.03 15.49
C GLY A 134 5.89 -10.53 15.38
N GLY A 135 5.37 -9.69 16.29
CA GLY A 135 5.79 -8.28 16.43
C GLY A 135 5.09 -7.28 15.51
N HIS A 136 4.30 -7.74 14.52
CA HIS A 136 3.60 -6.88 13.55
C HIS A 136 2.12 -7.28 13.43
N PHE A 137 1.31 -6.92 14.43
CA PHE A 137 -0.10 -7.35 14.55
C PHE A 137 -0.91 -7.15 13.27
N THR A 138 -0.88 -5.95 12.69
CA THR A 138 -1.67 -5.62 11.50
C THR A 138 -1.23 -6.41 10.27
N ASP A 139 0.09 -6.52 10.04
CA ASP A 139 0.64 -7.28 8.91
C ASP A 139 0.26 -8.77 9.03
N VAL A 140 0.37 -9.34 10.24
CA VAL A 140 0.02 -10.74 10.52
C VAL A 140 -1.48 -10.98 10.40
N GLY A 141 -2.29 -10.05 10.90
CA GLY A 141 -3.75 -10.12 10.78
C GLY A 141 -4.21 -10.12 9.34
N PHE A 142 -3.65 -9.25 8.49
CA PHE A 142 -3.99 -9.23 7.06
C PHE A 142 -3.53 -10.49 6.32
N ASN A 143 -2.30 -10.96 6.59
CA ASN A 143 -1.82 -12.24 6.04
C ASN A 143 -2.76 -13.40 6.40
N PHE A 144 -3.22 -13.47 7.66
CA PHE A 144 -4.17 -14.49 8.11
C PHE A 144 -5.52 -14.40 7.38
N LEU A 145 -5.97 -13.19 7.04
CA LEU A 145 -7.20 -12.94 6.29
C LEU A 145 -7.03 -13.14 4.77
N GLY A 146 -5.85 -13.56 4.31
CA GLY A 146 -5.56 -13.86 2.90
C GLY A 146 -5.12 -12.65 2.07
N TYR A 147 -4.57 -11.62 2.71
CA TYR A 147 -4.05 -10.41 2.07
C TYR A 147 -2.54 -10.27 2.20
#